data_AF-A0A3M1C1J6-F1
#
_entry.id   AF-A0A3M1C1J6-F1
#
_cell.length_a   1.000
_cell.length_b   1.000
_cell.length_c   1.000
_cell.angle_alpha   90.00
_cell.angle_beta   90.00
_cell.angle_gamma   90.00
#
_symmetry.space_group_name_H-M   'P 1'
#
loop_
_entity.id
_entity.type
_entity.pdbx_description
1 polymer ?
#
loop_
_entity_poly.entity_id
_entity_poly.type
_entity_poly.pdbx_seq_one_letter_code
_entity_poly.pdbx_strand_id
1 'polypeptide(L)'
;MGVKMKNINFKTSLALAFLTFIGLAIFFHFPAWAQSGLEGKINETINDLIRIVNLIIVGFIVWSGFLIAKGEGSGLTRLIYGIVGLVVVNAAYLIINYFS
;
A
#
# COMPACT_ATOMS: atom_id res chain seq x y z
N MET A 1 25.26 9.63 34.50
CA MET A 1 25.47 8.74 33.33
C MET A 1 24.61 9.24 32.18
N GLY A 2 25.18 10.01 31.26
CA GLY A 2 24.44 10.59 30.13
C GLY A 2 24.20 9.54 29.06
N VAL A 3 22.93 9.18 28.83
CA VAL A 3 22.53 8.32 27.71
C VAL A 3 22.78 9.10 26.42
N LYS A 4 23.83 8.73 25.68
CA LYS A 4 24.03 9.20 24.30
C LYS A 4 22.83 8.72 23.48
N MET A 5 21.86 9.60 23.26
CA MET A 5 20.80 9.35 22.29
C MET A 5 21.43 9.26 20.91
N LYS A 6 21.50 8.02 20.40
CA LYS A 6 22.00 7.68 19.07
C LYS A 6 21.10 8.38 18.06
N ASN A 7 21.65 9.35 17.34
CA ASN A 7 20.95 10.15 16.34
C ASN A 7 20.42 9.21 15.25
N ILE A 8 19.14 8.82 15.35
CA ILE A 8 18.49 7.93 14.39
C ILE A 8 18.39 8.71 13.09
N ASN A 9 19.13 8.28 12.07
CA ASN A 9 19.05 8.90 10.75
C ASN A 9 17.59 8.93 10.28
N PHE A 10 17.14 10.07 9.74
CA PHE A 10 15.75 10.26 9.29
C PHE A 10 15.27 9.13 8.35
N LYS A 11 16.19 8.59 7.53
CA LYS A 11 15.95 7.43 6.65
C LYS A 11 15.59 6.14 7.40
N THR A 12 16.20 5.90 8.56
CA THR A 12 15.93 4.71 9.40
C THR A 12 14.62 4.81 10.18
N SER A 13 14.22 6.03 10.60
CA SER A 13 12.92 6.24 11.24
C SER A 13 11.77 6.01 10.24
N LEU A 14 11.97 6.43 8.99
CA LEU A 14 10.98 6.29 7.93
C LEU A 14 10.84 4.83 7.45
N ALA A 15 11.95 4.09 7.36
CA ALA A 15 11.91 2.65 7.08
C ALA A 15 11.14 1.87 8.16
N LEU A 16 11.30 2.23 9.43
CA LEU A 16 10.54 1.63 10.53
C LEU A 16 9.04 1.94 10.43
N ALA A 17 8.67 3.19 10.15
CA ALA A 17 7.26 3.58 9.99
C ALA A 17 6.58 2.86 8.81
N PHE A 18 7.32 2.65 7.71
CA PHE A 18 6.82 1.91 6.55
C PHE A 18 6.63 0.42 6.87
N LEU A 19 7.59 -0.19 7.58
CA LEU A 19 7.49 -1.59 8.02
C LEU A 19 6.36 -1.81 9.02
N THR A 20 6.15 -0.90 9.97
CA THR A 20 5.03 -1.01 10.93
C THR A 20 3.68 -0.82 10.26
N PHE A 21 3.57 0.07 9.27
CA PHE A 21 2.35 0.25 8.50
C PHE A 21 2.01 -0.99 7.65
N ILE A 22 3.00 -1.58 7.00
CA ILE A 22 2.85 -2.86 6.26
C ILE A 22 2.45 -3.98 7.22
N GLY A 23 3.11 -4.09 8.38
CA GLY A 23 2.81 -5.11 9.38
C GLY A 23 1.38 -5.00 9.93
N LEU A 24 0.90 -3.77 10.18
CA LEU A 24 -0.49 -3.51 10.59
C LEU A 24 -1.49 -3.87 9.48
N ALA A 25 -1.19 -3.53 8.22
CA ALA A 25 -2.05 -3.86 7.09
C ALA A 25 -2.19 -5.39 6.92
N ILE A 26 -1.09 -6.13 7.06
CA ILE A 26 -1.08 -7.59 7.02
C ILE A 26 -1.88 -8.17 8.20
N PHE A 27 -1.66 -7.65 9.42
CA PHE A 27 -2.32 -8.15 10.62
C PHE A 27 -3.85 -7.98 10.60
N PHE A 28 -4.36 -6.88 10.02
CA PHE A 28 -5.80 -6.62 9.94
C PHE A 28 -6.51 -7.27 8.73
N HIS A 29 -5.78 -7.73 7.71
CA HIS A 29 -6.39 -8.33 6.50
C HIS A 29 -6.42 -9.85 6.48
N PHE A 30 -5.79 -10.54 7.45
CA PHE A 30 -5.88 -11.99 7.57
C PHE A 30 -6.80 -12.42 8.73
N PRO A 31 -8.14 -12.32 8.63
CA PRO A 31 -9.01 -13.23 9.35
C PRO A 31 -8.99 -14.57 8.60
N ALA A 32 -7.95 -15.37 8.81
CA ALA A 32 -7.70 -16.63 8.12
C ALA A 32 -8.63 -17.79 8.58
N TRP A 33 -9.75 -17.51 9.22
CA TRP A 33 -10.67 -18.52 9.72
C TRP A 33 -12.10 -18.12 9.38
N ALA A 34 -12.81 -19.00 8.66
CA ALA A 34 -14.17 -18.83 8.14
C ALA A 34 -14.23 -17.97 6.85
N GLN A 35 -14.67 -18.45 5.68
CA GLN A 35 -15.66 -19.49 5.41
C GLN A 35 -15.58 -20.01 3.94
N SER A 36 -16.45 -20.95 3.62
CA SER A 36 -16.38 -22.00 2.60
C SER A 36 -16.86 -21.67 1.16
N GLY A 37 -16.20 -22.28 0.17
CA GLY A 37 -16.61 -22.37 -1.27
C GLY A 37 -15.42 -22.14 -2.21
N LEU A 38 -15.13 -23.01 -3.20
CA LEU A 38 -13.94 -22.86 -4.08
C LEU A 38 -14.03 -21.59 -4.97
N GLU A 39 -15.22 -21.29 -5.51
CA GLU A 39 -15.51 -20.03 -6.20
C GLU A 39 -15.44 -18.82 -5.26
N GLY A 40 -16.02 -18.94 -4.06
CA GLY A 40 -15.95 -17.90 -3.03
C GLY A 40 -14.50 -17.57 -2.66
N LYS A 41 -13.65 -18.59 -2.50
CA LYS A 41 -12.22 -18.44 -2.22
C LYS A 41 -11.46 -17.72 -3.32
N ILE A 42 -11.76 -17.99 -4.59
CA ILE A 42 -11.06 -17.32 -5.71
C ILE A 42 -11.46 -15.85 -5.73
N ASN A 43 -12.75 -15.53 -5.60
CA ASN A 43 -13.20 -14.15 -5.59
C ASN A 43 -12.70 -13.39 -4.34
N GLU A 44 -12.73 -14.00 -3.16
CA GLU A 44 -12.14 -13.43 -1.93
C GLU A 44 -10.64 -13.17 -2.10
N THR A 45 -9.89 -14.13 -2.66
CA THR A 45 -8.45 -13.97 -2.90
C THR A 45 -8.17 -12.83 -3.88
N ILE A 46 -8.96 -12.71 -4.97
CA ILE A 46 -8.83 -11.60 -5.94
C ILE A 46 -9.11 -10.27 -5.25
N ASN A 47 -10.16 -10.19 -4.43
CA ASN A 47 -10.51 -8.98 -3.68
C ASN A 47 -9.42 -8.58 -2.68
N ASP A 48 -8.86 -9.55 -1.95
CA ASP A 48 -7.76 -9.29 -1.01
C ASP A 48 -6.50 -8.84 -1.74
N LEU A 49 -6.18 -9.44 -2.89
CA LEU A 49 -5.04 -9.04 -3.71
C LEU A 49 -5.19 -7.59 -4.19
N ILE A 50 -6.39 -7.23 -4.68
CA ILE A 50 -6.69 -5.88 -5.17
C ILE A 50 -6.61 -4.87 -4.01
N ARG A 51 -7.08 -5.22 -2.81
CA ARG A 51 -6.95 -4.37 -1.62
C ARG A 51 -5.49 -4.15 -1.23
N ILE A 52 -4.66 -5.21 -1.24
CA ILE A 52 -3.22 -5.09 -0.96
C ILE A 52 -2.53 -4.20 -2.00
N VAL A 53 -2.83 -4.40 -3.29
CA VAL A 53 -2.28 -3.58 -4.37
C VAL A 53 -2.69 -2.11 -4.21
N ASN A 54 -3.96 -1.83 -3.91
CA ASN A 54 -4.43 -0.48 -3.65
C ASN A 54 -3.74 0.15 -2.43
N LEU A 55 -3.51 -0.61 -1.36
CA LEU A 55 -2.75 -0.17 -0.18
C LEU A 55 -1.31 0.23 -0.55
N ILE A 56 -0.63 -0.57 -1.38
CA ILE A 56 0.72 -0.27 -1.86
C ILE A 56 0.72 1.00 -2.71
N ILE A 57 -0.26 1.15 -3.62
CA ILE A 57 -0.38 2.32 -4.49
C ILE A 57 -0.65 3.59 -3.67
N VAL A 58 -1.53 3.52 -2.66
CA VAL A 58 -1.79 4.64 -1.75
C VAL A 58 -0.52 5.01 -0.98
N GLY A 59 0.23 4.03 -0.47
CA GLY A 59 1.52 4.26 0.17
C GLY A 59 2.53 4.95 -0.77
N PHE A 60 2.56 4.55 -2.03
CA PHE A 60 3.39 5.16 -3.07
C PHE A 60 2.96 6.60 -3.42
N ILE A 61 1.66 6.89 -3.46
CA ILE A 61 1.09 8.22 -3.65
C ILE A 61 1.47 9.15 -2.49
N VAL A 62 1.30 8.69 -1.25
CA VAL A 62 1.68 9.46 -0.05
C VAL A 62 3.18 9.74 -0.05
N TRP A 63 4.00 8.75 -0.39
CA TRP A 63 5.45 8.93 -0.54
C TRP A 63 5.80 9.97 -1.60
N SER A 64 5.14 9.92 -2.76
CA SER A 64 5.35 10.87 -3.84
C SER A 64 4.94 12.29 -3.44
N GLY A 65 3.82 12.44 -2.72
CA GLY A 65 3.40 13.73 -2.14
C GLY A 65 4.44 14.31 -1.17
N PHE A 66 5.10 13.46 -0.38
CA PHE A 66 6.18 13.89 0.51
C PHE A 66 7.44 14.33 -0.25
N LEU A 67 7.77 13.71 -1.39
CA LEU A 67 8.86 14.16 -2.25
C LEU A 67 8.58 15.53 -2.87
N ILE A 68 7.33 15.77 -3.28
CA ILE A 68 6.89 17.09 -3.78
C ILE A 68 7.05 18.15 -2.67
N ALA A 69 6.61 17.85 -1.45
CA ALA A 69 6.73 18.76 -0.31
C ALA A 69 8.19 19.10 0.04
N LYS A 70 9.14 18.22 -0.30
CA LYS A 70 10.58 18.45 -0.16
C LYS A 70 11.22 19.24 -1.31
N GLY A 71 10.45 19.59 -2.33
CA GLY A 71 10.95 20.31 -3.51
C GLY A 71 11.66 19.40 -4.54
N GLU A 72 11.51 18.07 -4.43
CA GLU A 72 12.06 17.17 -5.45
C GLU A 72 11.14 17.12 -6.68
N GLY A 73 11.62 17.64 -7.82
CA GLY A 73 10.85 17.67 -9.08
C GLY A 73 10.40 16.29 -9.58
N SER A 74 11.07 15.21 -9.16
CA SER A 74 10.68 13.83 -9.51
C SER A 74 9.40 13.36 -8.80
N GLY A 75 8.97 14.05 -7.74
CA GLY A 75 7.79 13.69 -6.97
C GLY A 75 6.48 13.81 -7.76
N LEU A 76 6.37 14.81 -8.65
CA LEU A 76 5.16 15.03 -9.43
C LEU A 76 4.94 13.94 -10.48
N THR A 77 6.00 13.53 -11.19
CA THR A 77 5.93 12.43 -12.15
C THR A 77 5.59 11.10 -11.46
N ARG A 78 6.19 10.84 -10.29
CA ARG A 78 5.89 9.64 -9.49
C ARG A 78 4.46 9.64 -8.96
N LEU A 79 3.95 10.80 -8.53
CA LEU A 79 2.55 10.94 -8.13
C LEU A 79 1.60 10.59 -9.27
N ILE A 80 1.86 11.11 -10.49
CA ILE A 80 1.06 10.80 -11.68
C ILE A 80 1.07 9.30 -11.96
N TYR A 81 2.23 8.62 -11.92
CA TYR A 81 2.30 7.18 -12.10
C TYR A 81 1.50 6.41 -11.05
N GLY A 82 1.52 6.86 -9.79
CA GLY A 82 0.72 6.27 -8.72
C GLY A 82 -0.78 6.40 -8.98
N ILE A 83 -1.24 7.58 -9.41
CA ILE A 83 -2.64 7.83 -9.75
C ILE A 83 -3.07 6.98 -10.96
N VAL A 84 -2.26 6.92 -12.01
CA VAL A 84 -2.54 6.08 -13.19
C VAL A 84 -2.63 4.61 -12.78
N GLY A 85 -1.72 4.12 -11.94
CA GLY A 85 -1.78 2.76 -11.39
C GLY A 85 -3.08 2.50 -10.64
N LEU A 86 -3.55 3.45 -9.81
CA LEU A 86 -4.81 3.33 -9.08
C LEU A 86 -6.01 3.23 -10.02
N VAL A 87 -6.04 4.04 -11.07
CA VAL A 87 -7.11 4.01 -12.08
C VAL A 87 -7.13 2.67 -12.83
N VAL A 88 -5.97 2.20 -13.27
CA VAL A 88 -5.85 0.93 -14.02
C VAL A 88 -6.28 -0.27 -13.18
N VAL A 89 -5.85 -0.35 -11.92
CA VAL A 89 -6.22 -1.45 -11.02
C VAL A 89 -7.73 -1.45 -10.72
N ASN A 90 -8.33 -0.28 -10.46
CA ASN A 90 -9.78 -0.21 -10.24
C ASN A 90 -10.59 -0.46 -11.52
N ALA A 91 -10.10 -0.04 -12.69
CA ALA A 91 -10.73 -0.37 -13.96
C ALA A 91 -10.69 -1.88 -14.25
N ALA A 92 -9.56 -2.55 -13.98
CA ALA A 92 -9.45 -4.00 -14.09
C ALA A 92 -10.41 -4.72 -13.13
N TYR A 93 -10.55 -4.23 -11.90
CA TYR A 93 -11.51 -4.76 -10.92
C TYR A 93 -12.96 -4.65 -11.40
N LEU A 94 -13.36 -3.51 -11.95
CA LEU A 94 -14.70 -3.32 -12.52
C LEU A 94 -15.00 -4.30 -13.65
N ILE A 95 -14.00 -4.59 -14.50
CA ILE A 95 -14.13 -5.58 -15.57
C ILE A 95 -14.32 -6.98 -15.00
N ILE A 96 -13.52 -7.38 -14.00
CA ILE A 96 -13.64 -8.69 -13.34
C ILE A 96 -15.04 -8.87 -12.74
N ASN A 97 -15.55 -7.85 -12.05
CA ASN A 97 -16.90 -7.88 -11.47
C ASN A 97 -18.03 -7.82 -12.50
N TYR A 98 -17.79 -7.33 -13.71
CA TYR A 98 -18.80 -7.31 -14.77
C TYR A 98 -19.01 -8.70 -15.40
N PHE A 99 -17.95 -9.52 -15.43
CA PHE A 99 -17.96 -10.86 -16.04
C PHE A 99 -18.15 -12.01 -15.03
N SER A 100 -18.11 -11.72 -13.72
CA SER A 100 -18.30 -12.69 -12.64
C SER A 100 -19.70 -12.64 -12.06
#